data_AF-A0A7Z9GNM1-F1
#
_entry.id   AF-A0A7Z9GNM1-F1
#
_cell.length_a   1.000
_cell.length_b   1.000
_cell.length_c   1.000
_cell.angle_alpha   90.00
_cell.angle_beta   90.00
_cell.angle_gamma   90.00
#
_symmetry.space_group_name_H-M   'P 1'
#
loop_
_entity.id
_entity.type
_entity.pdbx_description
1 polymer ?
#
loop_
_entity_poly.entity_id
_entity_poly.type
_entity_poly.pdbx_seq_one_letter_code
_entity_poly.pdbx_strand_id
1 'polypeptide(L)' 'AGFRVVSVKSDSLFDHIGLQPQDVLKRINGMEIKDPSRFLSAFQQVKEEETITLDLVRKGQPSTFVYDIR' A
#
# COMPACT_ATOMS: atom_id res chain seq x y z
N ALA A 1 11.16 -8.28 5.05
CA ALA A 1 10.74 -6.99 5.66
C ALA A 1 9.45 -6.50 5.00
N GLY A 2 8.77 -5.50 5.58
CA GLY A 2 7.53 -4.92 5.07
C GLY A 2 6.98 -3.89 6.07
N PHE A 3 5.99 -3.11 5.66
CA PHE A 3 5.39 -2.06 6.49
C PHE A 3 4.05 -2.52 7.04
N ARG A 4 3.94 -2.57 8.37
CA ARG A 4 2.67 -2.89 9.03
C ARG A 4 1.79 -1.64 9.08
N VAL A 5 0.56 -1.77 8.60
CA VAL A 5 -0.48 -0.75 8.75
C VAL A 5 -0.94 -0.77 10.20
N VAL A 6 -0.68 0.33 10.92
CA VAL A 6 -1.09 0.50 12.33
C VAL A 6 -2.47 1.13 12.45
N SER A 7 -2.78 2.05 11.54
CA SER A 7 -4.07 2.73 11.46
C SER A 7 -4.30 3.19 10.03
N VAL A 8 -5.57 3.33 9.67
CA VAL A 8 -6.02 3.93 8.41
C VAL A 8 -6.93 5.08 8.78
N LYS A 9 -6.64 6.27 8.23
CA LYS A 9 -7.48 7.44 8.46
C LYS A 9 -8.77 7.28 7.65
N SER A 10 -9.92 7.45 8.28
CA SER A 10 -11.21 7.44 7.59
C SER A 10 -11.24 8.47 6.47
N ASP A 11 -11.86 8.10 5.34
CA ASP A 11 -11.97 8.94 4.14
C ASP A 11 -10.60 9.32 3.51
N SER A 12 -9.54 8.57 3.85
CA SER A 12 -8.25 8.69 3.16
C SER A 12 -8.19 7.79 1.93
N LEU A 13 -7.26 8.05 1.01
CA LEU A 13 -7.00 7.16 -0.12
C LEU A 13 -6.86 5.70 0.32
N PHE A 14 -6.16 5.45 1.43
CA PHE A 14 -5.92 4.11 1.98
C PHE A 14 -7.20 3.42 2.48
N ASP A 15 -8.18 4.18 2.94
CA ASP A 15 -9.50 3.69 3.35
C ASP A 15 -10.34 3.32 2.13
N HIS A 16 -10.35 4.20 1.11
CA HIS A 16 -11.06 3.99 -0.15
C HIS A 16 -10.53 2.78 -0.94
N ILE A 17 -9.23 2.52 -0.86
CA ILE A 17 -8.62 1.31 -1.43
C ILE A 17 -8.66 0.12 -0.45
N GLY A 18 -9.40 0.19 0.65
CA GLY A 18 -9.68 -0.96 1.51
C GLY A 18 -8.46 -1.54 2.25
N LEU A 19 -7.42 -0.74 2.52
CA LEU A 19 -6.37 -1.14 3.47
C LEU A 19 -6.96 -1.25 4.87
N GLN A 20 -6.41 -2.19 5.65
CA GLN A 20 -6.90 -2.50 6.99
C GLN A 20 -5.74 -2.47 7.99
N PRO A 21 -6.02 -2.13 9.26
CA PRO A 21 -5.06 -2.34 10.33
C PRO A 21 -4.57 -3.80 10.34
N GLN A 22 -3.28 -3.96 10.64
CA GLN A 22 -2.53 -5.23 10.62
C GLN A 22 -2.17 -5.79 9.25
N ASP A 23 -2.57 -5.14 8.16
CA ASP A 23 -1.98 -5.45 6.86
C ASP A 23 -0.47 -5.23 6.88
N VAL A 24 0.27 -6.09 6.20
CA VAL A 24 1.71 -5.92 6.00
C VAL A 24 1.96 -5.65 4.53
N LEU A 25 2.18 -4.39 4.19
CA LEU A 25 2.53 -3.95 2.85
C LEU A 25 3.92 -4.45 2.48
N LYS A 26 4.05 -5.03 1.29
CA LYS A 26 5.28 -5.64 0.78
C LYS A 26 5.80 -4.87 -0.43
N ARG A 27 4.90 -4.53 -1.37
CA ARG A 27 5.25 -3.80 -2.60
C ARG A 27 4.19 -2.78 -2.97
N ILE A 28 4.63 -1.72 -3.64
CA ILE A 28 3.80 -0.72 -4.31
C ILE A 28 4.33 -0.59 -5.73
N ASN A 29 3.48 -0.77 -6.74
CA ASN A 29 3.85 -0.73 -8.17
C ASN A 29 5.08 -1.59 -8.49
N GLY A 30 5.16 -2.78 -7.91
CA GLY A 30 6.29 -3.70 -8.08
C GLY A 30 7.56 -3.32 -7.30
N MET A 31 7.64 -2.14 -6.69
CA MET A 31 8.75 -1.71 -5.83
C MET A 31 8.62 -2.30 -4.43
N GLU A 32 9.65 -3.00 -3.96
CA GLU A 32 9.66 -3.59 -2.61
C GLU A 32 9.89 -2.52 -1.53
N ILE A 33 9.04 -2.50 -0.52
CA ILE A 33 9.09 -1.51 0.56
C ILE A 33 9.76 -2.13 1.80
N LYS A 34 11.08 -1.98 1.90
CA LYS A 34 11.88 -2.53 3.03
C LYS A 34 12.22 -1.51 4.11
N ASP A 35 12.19 -0.23 3.76
CA ASP A 35 12.64 0.87 4.59
C ASP A 35 11.81 2.15 4.34
N PRO A 36 11.85 3.13 5.27
CA PRO A 36 10.99 4.30 5.17
C PRO A 36 11.25 5.19 3.95
N SER A 37 12.49 5.26 3.46
CA SER A 37 12.81 6.08 2.29
C SER A 37 12.19 5.49 1.02
N ARG A 38 12.23 4.15 0.86
CA ARG A 38 11.51 3.47 -0.23
C ARG A 38 10.01 3.69 -0.19
N PHE A 39 9.40 3.68 1.01
CA PHE A 39 7.98 3.96 1.16
C PHE A 39 7.63 5.37 0.69
N LEU A 40 8.41 6.37 1.10
CA LEU A 40 8.16 7.77 0.73
C LEU A 40 8.26 7.97 -0.78
N SER A 41 9.29 7.40 -1.43
CA SER A 41 9.43 7.48 -2.88
C SER A 41 8.27 6.81 -3.62
N ALA A 42 7.87 5.60 -3.19
CA ALA A 42 6.73 4.91 -3.78
C ALA A 42 5.42 5.70 -3.60
N PHE A 43 5.22 6.32 -2.43
CA PHE A 43 4.04 7.15 -2.17
C PHE A 43 3.98 8.42 -3.04
N GLN A 44 5.13 9.03 -3.34
CA GLN A 44 5.17 10.16 -4.28
C GLN A 44 4.75 9.71 -5.69
N GLN A 45 5.26 8.56 -6.15
CA GLN A 45 4.89 8.00 -7.45
C GLN A 45 3.39 7.69 -7.53
N VAL A 46 2.81 7.08 -6.48
CA VAL A 46 1.37 6.77 -6.40
C VAL A 46 0.48 7.99 -6.69
N LYS A 47 0.91 9.20 -6.31
CA LYS A 47 0.12 10.42 -6.56
C LYS A 47 0.10 10.87 -8.02
N GLU A 48 1.05 10.41 -8.81
CA GLU A 48 1.19 10.76 -10.24
C GLU A 48 0.61 9.67 -11.16
N GLU A 49 0.37 8.47 -10.63
CA GLU A 49 -0.13 7.31 -11.38
C GLU A 49 -1.66 7.26 -11.38
N GLU A 50 -2.23 6.79 -12.48
CA GLU A 50 -3.69 6.57 -12.59
C GLU A 50 -4.12 5.28 -11.87
N THR A 51 -3.24 4.28 -11.88
CA THR A 51 -3.48 2.96 -11.34
C THR A 51 -2.34 2.56 -10.41
N ILE A 52 -2.66 1.92 -9.29
CA ILE A 52 -1.68 1.38 -8.36
C ILE A 52 -1.87 -0.10 -8.13
N THR A 53 -0.76 -0.82 -7.98
CA THR A 53 -0.73 -2.22 -7.57
C THR A 53 -0.09 -2.33 -6.20
N LEU A 54 -0.80 -2.92 -5.25
CA LEU A 54 -0.33 -3.16 -3.89
C LEU A 54 -0.20 -4.66 -3.64
N ASP A 55 0.98 -5.09 -3.22
CA ASP A 55 1.18 -6.43 -2.67
C ASP A 55 1.24 -6.34 -1.15
N LEU A 56 0.37 -7.08 -0.48
CA LEU A 56 0.29 -7.10 0.97
C LEU A 56 0.04 -8.50 1.52
N VAL A 57 0.23 -8.65 2.82
CA VAL A 57 -0.19 -9.84 3.57
C VAL A 57 -1.27 -9.44 4.56
N ARG A 58 -2.46 -10.03 4.43
CA ARG A 58 -3.60 -9.84 5.33
C ARG A 58 -3.95 -11.15 6.00
N LYS A 59 -3.98 -11.17 7.33
CA LYS A 59 -4.26 -12.39 8.12
C LYS A 59 -3.38 -13.60 7.72
N GLY A 60 -2.11 -13.33 7.37
CA GLY A 60 -1.15 -14.34 6.94
C GLY A 60 -1.26 -14.77 5.47
N GLN A 61 -2.26 -14.29 4.73
CA GLN A 61 -2.43 -14.60 3.31
C GLN A 61 -1.88 -13.47 2.43
N PRO A 62 -1.02 -13.77 1.44
CA PRO A 62 -0.60 -12.79 0.46
C PRO A 62 -1.78 -12.40 -0.44
N SER A 63 -1.85 -11.14 -0.83
CA SER A 63 -2.87 -10.61 -1.73
C SER A 63 -2.29 -9.48 -2.56
N THR A 64 -2.69 -9.42 -3.81
CA THR A 64 -2.38 -8.31 -4.72
C THR A 64 -3.67 -7.59 -5.04
N PHE A 65 -3.64 -6.27 -4.91
CA PHE A 65 -4.77 -5.42 -5.22
C PHE A 65 -4.37 -4.38 -6.26
N VAL A 66 -5.26 -4.13 -7.22
CA VAL A 66 -5.08 -3.11 -8.24
C VAL A 66 -6.21 -2.09 -8.08
N TYR A 67 -5.85 -0.81 -8.00
CA TYR A 67 -6.80 0.28 -7.78
C TYR A 67 -6.58 1.39 -8.80
N ASP A 68 -7.66 1.96 -9.30
CA ASP A 68 -7.63 3.23 -10.04
C ASP A 68 -7.86 4.39 -9.06
N ILE A 69 -7.04 5.42 -9.13
CA ILE A 69 -6.98 6.55 -8.18
C ILE A 69 -7.57 7.85 -8.77
N ARG A 70 -8.31 7.76 -9.86
CA ARG A 70 -8.95 8.91 -10.52
C ARG A 70 -10.39 9.16 -10.04
#